data_AF-A0A931T0P9-F1
#
_entry.id   AF-A0A931T0P9-F1
#
_cell.length_a   1.000
_cell.length_b   1.000
_cell.length_c   1.000
_cell.angle_alpha   90.00
_cell.angle_beta   90.00
_cell.angle_gamma   90.00
#
_symmetry.space_group_name_H-M   'P 1'
#
loop_
_entity.id
_entity.type
_entity.pdbx_description
1 polymer ?
#
loop_
_entity_poly.entity_id
_entity_poly.type
_entity_poly.pdbx_seq_one_letter_code
_entity_poly.pdbx_strand_id
1 'polypeptide(L)'
;MDSAPVLTPVILSGLFPCENGIVKRQLIFISIVASLCVVLTPAPAATETGHAGKHFHGHGDIEYLRLLDTARRMFEPDPELQNLAMLYTTNWNGLVEGPTWDAWWIQNSYGTTYAVLPFLQEPFVTFLQNSQDLWFDQMGDGRTERPFSQFKWVPPDGCLCDAARPGWFVAKQGDGRVAIHDWGMEFTAAGLLMQSELLLISRDAQAIAKHLTRLERCANFIETRRDPKNNLFLAGPAGNLLAPSYAGWKKPDGTHGQAYLAGLSITYIAALDCLIELEKLAGRTGAAKLCAQRR
;
A
#
# COMPACT_ATOMS: atom_id res chain seq x y z
N MET A 1 17.44 -47.68 9.75
CA MET A 1 16.09 -47.91 9.18
C MET A 1 15.88 -46.88 8.07
N ASP A 2 16.72 -46.84 7.05
CA ASP A 2 16.92 -47.85 6.00
C ASP A 2 15.73 -47.94 5.03
N SER A 3 16.07 -47.68 3.77
CA SER A 3 15.46 -48.22 2.55
C SER A 3 14.06 -47.75 2.16
N ALA A 4 14.02 -46.82 1.19
CA ALA A 4 12.97 -46.78 0.17
C ALA A 4 13.38 -47.68 -1.02
N PRO A 5 12.49 -48.51 -1.59
CA PRO A 5 12.85 -49.39 -2.69
C PRO A 5 12.66 -48.74 -4.08
N VAL A 6 13.57 -49.13 -4.96
CA VAL A 6 13.65 -48.89 -6.39
C VAL A 6 12.59 -49.73 -7.13
N LEU A 7 11.96 -49.17 -8.17
CA LEU A 7 11.18 -49.92 -9.15
C LEU A 7 11.81 -49.78 -10.54
N THR A 8 12.28 -50.92 -11.04
CA THR A 8 12.86 -51.21 -12.36
C THR A 8 11.75 -51.41 -13.42
N PRO A 9 12.02 -51.22 -14.73
CA PRO A 9 11.03 -51.37 -15.80
C PRO A 9 11.02 -52.81 -16.33
N VAL A 10 9.83 -53.31 -16.69
CA VAL A 10 9.65 -54.58 -17.40
C VAL A 10 9.33 -54.29 -18.86
N ILE A 11 10.24 -54.75 -19.73
CA ILE A 11 10.10 -54.85 -21.18
C ILE A 11 9.27 -56.11 -21.48
N LEU A 12 8.29 -56.00 -22.38
CA LEU A 12 7.60 -57.15 -22.94
C LEU A 12 7.61 -57.06 -24.47
N SER A 13 8.44 -57.92 -25.05
CA SER A 13 8.53 -58.24 -26.47
C SER A 13 7.60 -59.41 -26.81
N GLY A 14 6.92 -59.35 -27.95
CA GLY A 14 6.24 -60.50 -28.59
C GLY A 14 5.49 -60.05 -29.84
N LEU A 15 6.07 -60.25 -31.03
CA LEU A 15 5.81 -61.35 -31.99
C LEU A 15 4.63 -61.09 -32.93
N PHE A 16 4.92 -60.77 -34.20
CA PHE A 16 4.08 -61.13 -35.35
C PHE A 16 4.97 -61.49 -36.56
N PRO A 17 4.72 -62.63 -37.22
CA PRO A 17 5.47 -63.04 -38.41
C PRO A 17 4.88 -62.48 -39.70
N CYS A 18 5.77 -62.43 -40.69
CA CYS A 18 5.56 -62.08 -42.09
C CYS A 18 4.96 -63.27 -42.86
N GLU A 19 4.03 -63.05 -43.80
CA GLU A 19 3.93 -63.87 -45.02
C GLU A 19 3.10 -63.23 -46.14
N ASN A 20 3.46 -63.65 -47.36
CA ASN A 20 3.30 -62.98 -48.65
C ASN A 20 1.94 -63.20 -49.35
N GLY A 21 1.60 -62.33 -50.31
CA GLY A 21 0.52 -62.59 -51.27
C GLY A 21 0.30 -61.49 -52.32
N ILE A 22 1.13 -61.50 -53.37
CA ILE A 22 0.99 -60.70 -54.61
C ILE A 22 -0.34 -61.04 -55.30
N VAL A 23 -1.06 -60.06 -55.86
CA VAL A 23 -1.71 -60.11 -57.20
C VAL A 23 -2.39 -58.76 -57.55
N LYS A 24 -2.23 -58.38 -58.83
CA LYS A 24 -2.99 -57.40 -59.65
C LYS A 24 -2.52 -55.94 -59.72
N ARG A 25 -1.56 -55.79 -60.64
CA ARG A 25 -1.37 -54.69 -61.61
C ARG A 25 -2.66 -53.98 -62.06
N GLN A 26 -2.47 -52.69 -62.33
CA GLN A 26 -3.25 -51.81 -63.21
C GLN A 26 -4.66 -51.46 -62.75
N LEU A 27 -4.80 -50.31 -62.09
CA LEU A 27 -5.73 -49.24 -62.44
C LEU A 27 -5.62 -48.12 -61.39
N ILE A 28 -5.70 -46.88 -61.86
CA ILE A 28 -5.86 -45.64 -61.07
C ILE A 28 -4.55 -45.03 -60.55
N PHE A 29 -3.70 -44.66 -61.51
CA PHE A 29 -3.07 -43.34 -61.50
C PHE A 29 -4.22 -42.32 -61.57
N ILE A 30 -4.62 -41.75 -60.44
CA ILE A 30 -5.38 -40.50 -60.17
C ILE A 30 -5.94 -40.68 -58.76
N SER A 31 -5.13 -40.32 -57.76
CA SER A 31 -5.54 -40.14 -56.35
C SER A 31 -4.42 -39.52 -55.51
N ILE A 32 -3.16 -39.51 -55.97
CA ILE A 32 -2.01 -38.96 -55.22
C ILE A 32 -1.76 -37.45 -55.51
N VAL A 33 -2.82 -36.67 -55.77
CA VAL A 33 -2.74 -35.19 -55.75
C VAL A 33 -3.89 -34.57 -54.93
N ALA A 34 -4.82 -35.36 -54.41
CA ALA A 34 -6.00 -34.86 -53.68
C ALA A 34 -5.98 -35.18 -52.17
N SER A 35 -4.82 -35.39 -51.56
CA SER A 35 -4.71 -35.58 -50.09
C SER A 35 -3.59 -34.79 -49.43
N LEU A 36 -3.07 -33.76 -50.12
CA LEU A 36 -2.17 -32.76 -49.52
C LEU A 36 -2.77 -31.35 -49.60
N CYS A 37 -4.09 -31.25 -49.46
CA CYS A 37 -4.68 -30.07 -48.83
C CYS A 37 -4.91 -30.46 -47.37
N VAL A 38 -3.82 -30.51 -46.59
CA VAL A 38 -3.96 -30.23 -45.16
C VAL A 38 -4.56 -28.83 -45.12
N VAL A 39 -5.85 -28.76 -44.87
CA VAL A 39 -6.48 -27.55 -44.41
C VAL A 39 -5.69 -27.21 -43.15
N LEU A 40 -4.74 -26.28 -43.28
CA LEU A 40 -4.26 -25.50 -42.17
C LEU A 40 -5.50 -24.74 -41.70
N THR A 41 -6.35 -25.43 -40.94
CA THR A 41 -7.24 -24.77 -40.01
C THR A 41 -6.29 -23.91 -39.19
N PRO A 42 -6.39 -22.57 -39.24
CA PRO A 42 -5.67 -21.79 -38.25
C PRO A 42 -6.02 -22.44 -36.92
N ALA A 43 -5.02 -22.90 -36.18
CA ALA A 43 -5.21 -23.20 -34.78
C ALA A 43 -6.00 -22.01 -34.24
N PRO A 44 -7.11 -22.20 -33.49
CA PRO A 44 -7.77 -21.07 -32.88
C PRO A 44 -6.67 -20.27 -32.22
N ALA A 45 -6.45 -19.04 -32.70
CA ALA A 45 -5.53 -18.13 -32.04
C ALA A 45 -5.91 -18.25 -30.57
N ALA A 46 -4.97 -18.69 -29.74
CA ALA A 46 -5.22 -18.79 -28.31
C ALA A 46 -5.89 -17.46 -27.96
N THR A 47 -7.19 -17.51 -27.62
CA THR A 47 -7.92 -16.31 -27.25
C THR A 47 -7.07 -15.72 -26.15
N GLU A 48 -6.39 -14.61 -26.42
CA GLU A 48 -5.65 -13.90 -25.39
C GLU A 48 -6.70 -13.67 -24.32
N THR A 49 -6.57 -14.39 -23.20
CA THR A 49 -7.55 -14.36 -22.12
C THR A 49 -7.34 -13.04 -21.41
N GLY A 50 -7.70 -11.94 -22.06
CA GLY A 50 -7.63 -10.60 -21.52
C GLY A 50 -8.75 -10.36 -20.52
N HIS A 51 -8.49 -9.49 -19.55
CA HIS A 51 -9.54 -8.92 -18.72
C HIS A 51 -10.17 -7.75 -19.47
N ALA A 52 -11.50 -7.67 -19.45
CA ALA A 52 -12.27 -6.53 -19.95
C ALA A 52 -13.30 -6.15 -18.89
N GLY A 53 -12.88 -5.31 -17.95
CA GLY A 53 -13.70 -4.75 -16.89
C GLY A 53 -14.34 -3.41 -17.28
N LYS A 54 -15.05 -2.79 -16.33
CA LYS A 54 -15.74 -1.49 -16.55
C LYS A 54 -14.74 -0.34 -16.69
N HIS A 55 -13.64 -0.39 -15.95
CA HIS A 55 -12.63 0.65 -15.84
C HIS A 55 -11.26 0.21 -16.38
N PHE A 56 -10.91 -1.06 -16.24
CA PHE A 56 -9.63 -1.59 -16.71
C PHE A 56 -9.80 -2.72 -17.72
N HIS A 57 -8.90 -2.76 -18.70
CA HIS A 57 -8.80 -3.85 -19.66
C HIS A 57 -7.31 -4.14 -19.93
N GLY A 58 -6.98 -5.38 -20.28
CA GLY A 58 -5.61 -5.75 -20.61
C GLY A 58 -5.31 -7.23 -20.46
N HIS A 59 -4.03 -7.57 -20.62
CA HIS A 59 -3.51 -8.93 -20.53
C HIS A 59 -2.54 -9.06 -19.35
N GLY A 60 -2.38 -10.27 -18.80
CA GLY A 60 -1.50 -10.54 -17.67
C GLY A 60 -2.21 -11.31 -16.56
N ASP A 61 -1.93 -10.96 -15.30
CA ASP A 61 -2.63 -11.53 -14.15
C ASP A 61 -4.07 -11.03 -14.10
N ILE A 62 -5.00 -11.92 -14.48
CA ILE A 62 -6.42 -11.62 -14.58
C ILE A 62 -7.06 -11.34 -13.23
N GLU A 63 -6.60 -12.00 -12.17
CA GLU A 63 -7.14 -11.74 -10.82
C GLU A 63 -6.69 -10.37 -10.34
N TYR A 64 -5.45 -9.97 -10.61
CA TYR A 64 -4.99 -8.63 -10.30
C TYR A 64 -5.76 -7.54 -11.06
N LEU A 65 -5.95 -7.71 -12.37
CA LEU A 65 -6.74 -6.78 -13.18
C LEU A 65 -8.20 -6.69 -12.69
N ARG A 66 -8.80 -7.82 -12.31
CA ARG A 66 -10.13 -7.88 -11.70
C ARG A 66 -10.19 -7.15 -10.36
N LEU A 67 -9.14 -7.23 -9.54
CA LEU A 67 -9.05 -6.48 -8.27
C LEU A 67 -8.96 -4.97 -8.52
N LEU A 68 -8.19 -4.52 -9.51
CA LEU A 68 -8.16 -3.09 -9.89
C LEU A 68 -9.54 -2.59 -10.34
N ASP A 69 -10.22 -3.36 -11.19
CA ASP A 69 -11.56 -3.02 -11.66
C ASP A 69 -12.58 -2.95 -10.53
N THR A 70 -12.55 -3.95 -9.63
CA THR A 70 -13.38 -3.98 -8.43
C THR A 70 -13.10 -2.77 -7.53
N ALA A 71 -11.83 -2.46 -7.26
CA ALA A 71 -11.44 -1.32 -6.43
C ALA A 71 -11.94 0.00 -7.01
N ARG A 72 -11.81 0.21 -8.33
CA ARG A 72 -12.29 1.45 -8.98
C ARG A 72 -13.81 1.56 -9.00
N ARG A 73 -14.54 0.45 -9.06
CA ARG A 73 -16.00 0.44 -8.92
C ARG A 73 -16.45 0.97 -7.56
N MET A 74 -15.70 0.70 -6.49
CA MET A 74 -16.02 1.15 -5.12
C MET A 74 -15.88 2.66 -4.89
N PHE A 75 -15.53 3.46 -5.91
CA PHE A 75 -15.45 4.92 -5.79
C PHE A 75 -16.81 5.58 -5.93
N GLU A 76 -17.74 4.92 -6.60
CA GLU A 76 -19.07 5.42 -6.96
C GLU A 76 -20.14 4.42 -6.50
N PRO A 77 -21.43 4.83 -6.41
CA PRO A 77 -22.51 3.90 -6.10
C PRO A 77 -22.51 2.68 -7.03
N ASP A 78 -22.48 1.50 -6.43
CA ASP A 78 -22.50 0.22 -7.12
C ASP A 78 -23.58 -0.67 -6.47
N PRO A 79 -24.42 -1.38 -7.25
CA PRO A 79 -25.48 -2.21 -6.70
C PRO A 79 -24.98 -3.45 -5.94
N GLU A 80 -23.72 -3.85 -6.15
CA GLU A 80 -23.13 -5.07 -5.59
C GLU A 80 -22.10 -4.78 -4.49
N LEU A 81 -21.52 -3.58 -4.47
CA LEU A 81 -20.36 -3.25 -3.63
C LEU A 81 -20.62 -2.05 -2.73
N GLN A 82 -19.99 -2.04 -1.56
CA GLN A 82 -19.82 -0.82 -0.78
C GLN A 82 -19.00 0.19 -1.58
N ASN A 83 -19.21 1.47 -1.30
CA ASN A 83 -18.49 2.55 -1.96
C ASN A 83 -18.01 3.62 -1.00
N LEU A 84 -17.15 4.51 -1.49
CA LEU A 84 -16.48 5.56 -0.72
C LEU A 84 -17.45 6.47 0.05
N ALA A 85 -18.65 6.74 -0.48
CA ALA A 85 -19.65 7.57 0.21
C ALA A 85 -20.12 6.95 1.54
N MET A 86 -19.98 5.64 1.71
CA MET A 86 -20.35 4.95 2.95
C MET A 86 -19.35 5.20 4.09
N LEU A 87 -18.19 5.80 3.81
CA LEU A 87 -17.25 6.25 4.83
C LEU A 87 -17.55 7.69 5.29
N TYR A 88 -18.50 8.39 4.69
CA TYR A 88 -18.80 9.77 5.07
C TYR A 88 -19.48 9.84 6.45
N THR A 89 -19.05 10.81 7.26
CA THR A 89 -19.70 11.18 8.52
C THR A 89 -19.91 12.69 8.60
N THR A 90 -21.03 13.08 9.19
CA THR A 90 -21.40 14.50 9.38
C THR A 90 -20.65 15.14 10.55
N ASN A 91 -20.13 14.35 11.51
CA ASN A 91 -19.53 14.87 12.74
C ASN A 91 -18.33 15.81 12.49
N TRP A 92 -17.55 15.56 11.44
CA TRP A 92 -16.46 16.43 10.98
C TRP A 92 -16.50 16.67 9.47
N ASN A 93 -17.63 16.39 8.82
CA ASN A 93 -17.79 16.53 7.38
C ASN A 93 -16.65 15.84 6.60
N GLY A 94 -16.37 14.59 6.94
CA GLY A 94 -15.20 13.87 6.42
C GLY A 94 -15.42 12.37 6.34
N LEU A 95 -14.35 11.65 6.07
CA LEU A 95 -14.30 10.18 6.06
C LEU A 95 -14.03 9.62 7.47
N VAL A 96 -14.64 8.50 7.79
CA VAL A 96 -14.49 7.75 9.04
C VAL A 96 -14.21 6.27 8.78
N GLU A 97 -13.42 5.65 9.65
CA GLU A 97 -13.13 4.23 9.62
C GLU A 97 -13.50 3.56 10.94
N GLY A 98 -13.85 2.28 10.85
CA GLY A 98 -14.12 1.43 12.01
C GLY A 98 -15.48 1.71 12.67
N PRO A 99 -16.49 0.83 12.51
CA PRO A 99 -17.83 1.05 13.06
C PRO A 99 -17.86 1.15 14.60
N THR A 100 -16.83 0.62 15.28
CA THR A 100 -16.73 0.60 16.75
C THR A 100 -15.99 1.80 17.33
N TRP A 101 -14.99 2.32 16.61
CA TRP A 101 -14.09 3.34 17.14
C TRP A 101 -14.43 4.74 16.62
N ASP A 102 -15.12 4.84 15.47
CA ASP A 102 -15.64 6.10 14.92
C ASP A 102 -14.54 7.17 14.82
N ALA A 103 -13.43 6.83 14.15
CA ALA A 103 -12.25 7.67 14.04
C ALA A 103 -11.56 7.50 12.69
N TRP A 104 -10.61 8.38 12.38
CA TRP A 104 -9.78 8.29 11.19
C TRP A 104 -8.40 7.70 11.55
N TRP A 105 -8.06 6.53 10.97
CA TRP A 105 -6.92 5.71 11.39
C TRP A 105 -5.82 5.74 10.34
N ILE A 106 -4.66 6.25 10.71
CA ILE A 106 -3.57 6.42 9.75
C ILE A 106 -3.09 5.09 9.18
N GLN A 107 -3.16 4.01 9.97
CA GLN A 107 -2.78 2.67 9.57
C GLN A 107 -3.64 2.13 8.40
N ASN A 108 -4.94 2.39 8.46
CA ASN A 108 -5.90 1.91 7.47
C ASN A 108 -5.99 2.86 6.27
N SER A 109 -5.89 4.16 6.56
CA SER A 109 -6.05 5.21 5.58
C SER A 109 -4.84 5.37 4.67
N TYR A 110 -3.62 5.03 5.10
CA TYR A 110 -2.40 5.35 4.35
C TYR A 110 -2.38 4.79 2.93
N GLY A 111 -2.43 3.45 2.81
CA GLY A 111 -2.35 2.79 1.50
C GLY A 111 -3.50 3.18 0.59
N THR A 112 -4.72 3.23 1.14
CA THR A 112 -5.92 3.63 0.39
C THR A 112 -5.79 5.07 -0.11
N THR A 113 -5.53 6.03 0.78
CA THR A 113 -5.39 7.45 0.43
C THR A 113 -4.34 7.65 -0.64
N TYR A 114 -3.13 7.11 -0.45
CA TYR A 114 -2.04 7.27 -1.40
C TYR A 114 -2.41 6.73 -2.80
N ALA A 115 -3.13 5.61 -2.87
CA ALA A 115 -3.57 5.01 -4.13
C ALA A 115 -4.72 5.78 -4.80
N VAL A 116 -5.66 6.35 -4.04
CA VAL A 116 -6.87 6.98 -4.60
C VAL A 116 -6.68 8.45 -4.96
N LEU A 117 -5.71 9.15 -4.36
CA LEU A 117 -5.51 10.60 -4.51
C LEU A 117 -5.56 11.11 -5.96
N PRO A 118 -4.92 10.47 -6.96
CA PRO A 118 -4.96 10.94 -8.35
C PRO A 118 -6.35 10.89 -9.00
N PHE A 119 -7.29 10.16 -8.41
CA PHE A 119 -8.61 9.87 -8.96
C PHE A 119 -9.75 10.50 -8.17
N LEU A 120 -9.49 10.99 -6.96
CA LEU A 120 -10.51 11.61 -6.13
C LEU A 120 -11.00 12.92 -6.76
N GLN A 121 -12.31 13.12 -6.67
CA GLN A 121 -13.00 14.34 -7.09
C GLN A 121 -13.83 14.88 -5.93
N GLU A 122 -14.29 16.12 -6.05
CA GLU A 122 -15.23 16.66 -5.06
C GLU A 122 -16.55 15.85 -5.02
N PRO A 123 -17.16 15.66 -3.84
CA PRO A 123 -16.78 16.24 -2.55
C PRO A 123 -15.72 15.44 -1.76
N PHE A 124 -15.21 14.32 -2.31
CA PHE A 124 -14.34 13.40 -1.57
C PHE A 124 -12.95 13.97 -1.27
N VAL A 125 -12.45 14.88 -2.10
CA VAL A 125 -11.21 15.62 -1.82
C VAL A 125 -11.38 16.45 -0.55
N THR A 126 -12.47 17.21 -0.44
CA THR A 126 -12.82 17.96 0.78
C THR A 126 -12.97 17.03 1.98
N PHE A 127 -13.69 15.92 1.83
CA PHE A 127 -13.90 14.97 2.94
C PHE A 127 -12.60 14.34 3.43
N LEU A 128 -11.69 13.99 2.52
CA LEU A 128 -10.38 13.47 2.86
C LEU A 128 -9.54 14.53 3.58
N GLN A 129 -9.51 15.78 3.09
CA GLN A 129 -8.78 16.86 3.74
C GLN A 129 -9.27 17.09 5.17
N ASN A 130 -10.59 17.12 5.39
CA ASN A 130 -11.17 17.28 6.73
C ASN A 130 -10.77 16.14 7.67
N SER A 131 -10.68 14.91 7.16
CA SER A 131 -10.20 13.76 7.94
C SER A 131 -8.71 13.83 8.26
N GLN A 132 -7.85 14.23 7.30
CA GLN A 132 -6.42 14.42 7.56
C GLN A 132 -6.17 15.56 8.56
N ASP A 133 -6.95 16.65 8.49
CA ASP A 133 -6.87 17.78 9.42
C ASP A 133 -7.04 17.33 10.89
N LEU A 134 -7.81 16.27 11.17
CA LEU A 134 -7.94 15.72 12.52
C LEU A 134 -6.60 15.30 13.15
N TRP A 135 -5.67 14.78 12.35
CA TRP A 135 -4.33 14.41 12.81
C TRP A 135 -3.47 15.66 13.04
N PHE A 136 -3.52 16.61 12.10
CA PHE A 136 -2.69 17.82 12.14
C PHE A 136 -3.12 18.83 13.21
N ASP A 137 -4.42 18.98 13.44
CA ASP A 137 -4.96 19.88 14.46
C ASP A 137 -4.68 19.39 15.89
N GLN A 138 -4.48 18.08 16.05
CA GLN A 138 -4.18 17.45 17.33
C GLN A 138 -2.71 17.02 17.48
N MET A 139 -1.87 17.34 16.48
CA MET A 139 -0.43 17.08 16.44
C MET A 139 0.25 17.41 17.78
N GLY A 140 1.21 16.57 18.16
CA GLY A 140 2.03 16.81 19.34
C GLY A 140 2.74 18.16 19.32
N ASP A 141 2.85 18.77 20.49
CA ASP A 141 3.53 20.05 20.73
C ASP A 141 4.64 19.93 21.79
N GLY A 142 4.89 18.71 22.29
CA GLY A 142 5.83 18.42 23.37
C GLY A 142 5.40 18.92 24.74
N ARG A 143 4.15 19.36 24.93
CA ARG A 143 3.66 20.01 26.16
C ARG A 143 2.31 19.50 26.63
N THR A 144 1.38 19.31 25.71
CA THR A 144 -0.01 19.00 26.02
C THR A 144 -0.18 17.51 26.33
N GLU A 145 -0.74 17.21 27.52
CA GLU A 145 -1.07 15.85 27.92
C GLU A 145 -2.27 15.31 27.10
N ARG A 146 -2.13 14.09 26.58
CA ARG A 146 -3.15 13.32 25.87
C ARG A 146 -3.44 12.03 26.66
N PRO A 147 -4.64 11.89 27.26
CA PRO A 147 -4.99 10.68 27.98
C PRO A 147 -5.35 9.55 27.02
N PHE A 148 -4.95 8.32 27.36
CA PHE A 148 -5.38 7.10 26.68
C PHE A 148 -5.48 5.94 27.67
N SER A 149 -6.70 5.48 27.97
CA SER A 149 -6.94 4.50 29.04
C SER A 149 -6.28 4.97 30.36
N GLN A 150 -5.41 4.16 30.97
CA GLN A 150 -4.64 4.51 32.17
C GLN A 150 -3.40 5.39 31.89
N PHE A 151 -3.07 5.67 30.63
CA PHE A 151 -1.87 6.41 30.25
C PHE A 151 -2.12 7.91 30.09
N LYS A 152 -1.08 8.69 30.39
CA LYS A 152 -1.01 10.13 30.18
C LYS A 152 0.25 10.42 29.37
N TRP A 153 0.08 10.78 28.11
CA TRP A 153 1.19 10.95 27.17
C TRP A 153 1.40 12.42 26.85
N VAL A 154 2.65 12.84 26.70
CA VAL A 154 2.99 14.14 26.12
C VAL A 154 3.66 13.87 24.77
N PRO A 155 2.90 13.91 23.66
CA PRO A 155 3.45 13.59 22.35
C PRO A 155 4.49 14.63 21.94
N PRO A 156 5.65 14.22 21.38
CA PRO A 156 6.67 15.15 20.93
C PRO A 156 6.15 16.13 19.88
N ASP A 157 6.78 17.31 19.79
CA ASP A 157 6.46 18.28 18.76
C ASP A 157 6.55 17.64 17.36
N GLY A 158 5.52 17.82 16.53
CA GLY A 158 5.47 17.27 15.17
C GLY A 158 4.97 15.82 15.06
N CYS A 159 4.80 15.10 16.16
CA CYS A 159 4.30 13.73 16.15
C CYS A 159 2.80 13.69 15.80
N LEU A 160 2.43 12.89 14.81
CA LEU A 160 1.04 12.53 14.52
C LEU A 160 0.59 11.32 15.36
N CYS A 161 -0.66 10.91 15.22
CA CYS A 161 -1.29 9.82 15.98
C CYS A 161 -1.59 8.58 15.14
N ASP A 162 -1.97 7.52 15.84
CA ASP A 162 -2.59 6.32 15.30
C ASP A 162 -4.01 6.60 14.78
N ALA A 163 -4.83 7.25 15.61
CA ALA A 163 -6.22 7.58 15.29
C ALA A 163 -6.64 8.94 15.86
N ALA A 164 -7.56 9.60 15.16
CA ALA A 164 -8.14 10.86 15.60
C ALA A 164 -9.63 10.99 15.24
N ARG A 165 -10.35 11.71 16.09
CA ARG A 165 -11.67 12.30 15.85
C ARG A 165 -11.79 13.59 16.66
N PRO A 166 -12.85 14.41 16.53
CA PRO A 166 -13.00 15.63 17.30
C PRO A 166 -12.84 15.39 18.82
N GLY A 167 -11.85 16.06 19.42
CA GLY A 167 -11.56 15.98 20.86
C GLY A 167 -10.93 14.67 21.34
N TRP A 168 -10.52 13.77 20.44
CA TRP A 168 -9.90 12.49 20.81
C TRP A 168 -8.74 12.14 19.87
N PHE A 169 -7.62 11.76 20.48
CA PHE A 169 -6.33 11.56 19.82
C PHE A 169 -5.57 10.42 20.50
N VAL A 170 -5.18 9.42 19.71
CA VAL A 170 -4.44 8.25 20.20
C VAL A 170 -2.97 8.39 19.82
N ALA A 171 -2.18 8.97 20.71
CA ALA A 171 -0.82 9.42 20.39
C ALA A 171 0.19 8.33 19.99
N LYS A 172 -0.10 7.08 20.33
CA LYS A 172 0.71 5.89 20.04
C LYS A 172 -0.24 4.79 19.60
N GLN A 173 0.26 3.73 18.95
CA GLN A 173 -0.59 2.62 18.53
C GLN A 173 -1.43 2.08 19.69
N GLY A 174 -2.76 2.02 19.49
CA GLY A 174 -3.73 1.66 20.52
C GLY A 174 -3.80 0.15 20.80
N ASP A 175 -3.40 -0.68 19.84
CA ASP A 175 -3.48 -2.15 19.90
C ASP A 175 -2.19 -2.80 20.39
N GLY A 176 -2.30 -3.82 21.25
CA GLY A 176 -1.15 -4.62 21.69
C GLY A 176 -0.60 -4.21 23.04
N ARG A 177 0.74 -4.19 23.20
CA ARG A 177 1.41 -3.92 24.49
C ARG A 177 1.73 -2.44 24.63
N VAL A 178 0.68 -1.63 24.75
CA VAL A 178 0.74 -0.16 24.77
C VAL A 178 1.79 0.42 25.73
N ALA A 179 2.03 -0.23 26.87
CA ALA A 179 3.04 0.18 27.86
C ALA A 179 4.47 0.27 27.31
N ILE A 180 4.81 -0.45 26.23
CA ILE A 180 6.15 -0.47 25.63
C ILE A 180 6.23 0.27 24.29
N HIS A 181 5.11 0.81 23.80
CA HIS A 181 5.09 1.45 22.48
C HIS A 181 5.91 2.75 22.48
N ASP A 182 6.64 2.96 21.39
CA ASP A 182 7.23 4.24 21.04
C ASP A 182 6.17 5.19 20.46
N TRP A 183 6.59 6.38 20.08
CA TRP A 183 5.79 7.34 19.34
C TRP A 183 5.57 6.92 17.89
N GLY A 184 4.52 7.45 17.27
CA GLY A 184 4.13 7.16 15.90
C GLY A 184 5.09 7.68 14.83
N MET A 185 6.25 7.03 14.65
CA MET A 185 7.27 7.46 13.70
C MET A 185 6.78 7.31 12.25
N GLU A 186 6.40 6.10 11.86
CA GLU A 186 5.93 5.82 10.50
C GLU A 186 4.53 6.38 10.26
N PHE A 187 3.70 6.49 11.29
CA PHE A 187 2.44 7.25 11.25
C PHE A 187 2.71 8.69 10.80
N THR A 188 3.66 9.36 11.45
CA THR A 188 4.01 10.74 11.12
C THR A 188 4.57 10.86 9.70
N ALA A 189 5.38 9.90 9.26
CA ALA A 189 5.90 9.86 7.89
C ALA A 189 4.77 9.69 6.85
N ALA A 190 3.81 8.80 7.12
CA ALA A 190 2.66 8.56 6.24
C ALA A 190 1.73 9.78 6.16
N GLY A 191 1.44 10.44 7.28
CA GLY A 191 0.62 11.66 7.28
C GLY A 191 1.32 12.81 6.57
N LEU A 192 2.63 12.96 6.76
CA LEU A 192 3.44 13.91 6.00
C LEU A 192 3.35 13.65 4.49
N LEU A 193 3.51 12.40 4.05
CA LEU A 193 3.44 12.03 2.63
C LEU A 193 2.05 12.27 2.04
N MET A 194 1.00 11.73 2.65
CA MET A 194 -0.38 11.85 2.16
C MET A 194 -0.82 13.31 2.01
N GLN A 195 -0.54 14.13 3.02
CA GLN A 195 -0.90 15.55 2.97
C GLN A 195 -0.06 16.29 1.93
N SER A 196 1.22 15.93 1.77
CA SER A 196 2.09 16.57 0.79
C SER A 196 1.64 16.27 -0.64
N GLU A 197 1.29 15.01 -0.94
CA GLU A 197 0.72 14.62 -2.24
C GLU A 197 -0.57 15.38 -2.56
N LEU A 198 -1.50 15.44 -1.59
CA LEU A 198 -2.75 16.18 -1.75
C LEU A 198 -2.53 17.66 -2.08
N LEU A 199 -1.53 18.29 -1.45
CA LEU A 199 -1.16 19.68 -1.71
C LEU A 199 -0.48 19.86 -3.06
N LEU A 200 0.37 18.92 -3.48
CA LEU A 200 1.03 18.97 -4.79
C LEU A 200 0.04 18.78 -5.95
N ILE A 201 -0.95 17.90 -5.76
CA ILE A 201 -2.02 17.67 -6.74
C ILE A 201 -2.89 18.93 -6.89
N SER A 202 -3.32 19.54 -5.78
CA SER A 202 -4.19 20.73 -5.82
C SER A 202 -3.46 22.00 -6.25
N ARG A 203 -2.17 22.13 -5.91
CA ARG A 203 -1.35 23.34 -6.09
C ARG A 203 -1.99 24.60 -5.48
N ASP A 204 -2.85 24.44 -4.48
CA ASP A 204 -3.48 25.55 -3.79
C ASP A 204 -2.47 26.24 -2.88
N ALA A 205 -2.05 27.45 -3.26
CA ALA A 205 -1.08 28.24 -2.52
C ALA A 205 -1.51 28.55 -1.07
N GLN A 206 -2.81 28.72 -0.81
CA GLN A 206 -3.31 28.99 0.54
C GLN A 206 -3.27 27.71 1.39
N ALA A 207 -3.70 26.58 0.83
CA ALA A 207 -3.62 25.29 1.51
C ALA A 207 -2.17 24.90 1.80
N ILE A 208 -1.24 25.15 0.86
CA ILE A 208 0.20 24.94 1.04
C ILE A 208 0.70 25.80 2.19
N ALA A 209 0.42 27.11 2.17
CA ALA A 209 0.85 28.02 3.22
C ALA A 209 0.32 27.62 4.62
N LYS A 210 -0.92 27.12 4.70
CA LYS A 210 -1.53 26.61 5.95
C LYS A 210 -0.77 25.42 6.52
N HIS A 211 -0.33 24.48 5.67
CA HIS A 211 0.19 23.18 6.12
C HIS A 211 1.71 23.10 6.19
N LEU A 212 2.44 23.89 5.40
CA LEU A 212 3.88 23.70 5.19
C LEU A 212 4.67 23.65 6.50
N THR A 213 4.40 24.57 7.43
CA THR A 213 5.08 24.58 8.73
C THR A 213 4.75 23.37 9.61
N ARG A 214 3.54 22.80 9.47
CA ARG A 214 3.16 21.55 10.15
C ARG A 214 3.90 20.36 9.54
N LEU A 215 4.04 20.33 8.22
CA LEU A 215 4.81 19.30 7.51
C LEU A 215 6.30 19.34 7.88
N GLU A 216 6.89 20.53 8.01
CA GLU A 216 8.26 20.71 8.50
C GLU A 216 8.42 20.19 9.94
N ARG A 217 7.43 20.40 10.82
CA ARG A 217 7.43 19.85 12.19
C ARG A 217 7.40 18.32 12.18
N CYS A 218 6.58 17.69 11.33
CA CYS A 218 6.60 16.24 11.12
C CYS A 218 8.00 15.75 10.71
N ALA A 219 8.60 16.42 9.72
CA ALA A 219 9.94 16.06 9.26
C ALA A 219 10.99 16.20 10.39
N ASN A 220 10.96 17.30 11.14
CA ASN A 220 11.87 17.52 12.26
C ASN A 220 11.70 16.48 13.38
N PHE A 221 10.47 16.05 13.66
CA PHE A 221 10.21 14.95 14.59
C PHE A 221 10.87 13.64 14.14
N ILE A 222 10.70 13.27 12.87
CA ILE A 222 11.27 12.04 12.31
C ILE A 222 12.81 12.07 12.39
N GLU A 223 13.41 13.22 12.08
CA GLU A 223 14.86 13.45 12.17
C GLU A 223 15.44 13.23 13.57
N THR A 224 14.63 13.32 14.64
CA THR A 224 15.10 13.01 16.01
C THR A 224 15.50 11.54 16.19
N ARG A 225 15.17 10.66 15.24
CA ARG A 225 15.50 9.22 15.27
C ARG A 225 16.56 8.83 14.25
N ARG A 226 17.11 9.77 13.47
CA ARG A 226 18.18 9.48 12.53
C ARG A 226 19.45 9.11 13.29
N ASP A 227 19.94 7.90 13.07
CA ASP A 227 21.21 7.46 13.63
C ASP A 227 22.36 8.12 12.85
N PRO A 228 23.22 8.94 13.50
CA PRO A 228 24.33 9.61 12.83
C PRO A 228 25.39 8.66 12.27
N LYS A 229 25.40 7.38 12.67
CA LYS A 229 26.42 6.40 12.24
C LYS A 229 26.12 5.78 10.89
N ASN A 230 24.85 5.55 10.57
CA ASN A 230 24.43 4.79 9.38
C ASN A 230 23.30 5.47 8.60
N ASN A 231 22.82 6.63 9.06
CA ASN A 231 21.78 7.41 8.43
C ASN A 231 20.41 6.71 8.35
N LEU A 232 20.21 5.63 9.11
CA LEU A 232 18.93 4.93 9.25
C LEU A 232 18.12 5.49 10.43
N PHE A 233 16.83 5.17 10.48
CA PHE A 233 15.96 5.60 11.58
C PHE A 233 15.76 4.51 12.62
N LEU A 234 16.12 4.81 13.87
CA LEU A 234 16.00 3.88 14.98
C LEU A 234 14.71 4.16 15.77
N ALA A 235 13.72 3.27 15.67
CA ALA A 235 12.42 3.43 16.30
C ALA A 235 12.06 2.24 17.20
N GLY A 236 11.32 2.50 18.27
CA GLY A 236 10.90 1.49 19.24
C GLY A 236 9.70 0.65 18.80
N PRO A 237 9.21 -0.23 19.70
CA PRO A 237 8.03 -1.05 19.46
C PRO A 237 6.83 -0.20 19.01
N ALA A 238 6.07 -0.66 18.02
CA ALA A 238 4.90 0.03 17.47
C ALA A 238 5.16 1.45 16.94
N GLY A 239 6.42 1.81 16.67
CA GLY A 239 6.75 3.05 15.94
C GLY A 239 6.48 2.94 14.43
N ASN A 240 6.09 1.76 13.95
CA ASN A 240 5.83 1.45 12.55
C ASN A 240 4.32 1.51 12.23
N LEU A 241 3.95 1.35 10.97
CA LEU A 241 2.56 1.48 10.52
C LEU A 241 1.72 0.18 10.64
N LEU A 242 2.19 -0.87 11.33
CA LEU A 242 1.58 -2.21 11.28
C LEU A 242 0.58 -2.48 12.40
N ALA A 243 -0.56 -3.10 12.05
CA ALA A 243 -1.50 -3.69 12.99
C ALA A 243 -1.61 -5.21 12.70
N PRO A 244 -1.43 -6.12 13.69
CA PRO A 244 -1.05 -5.85 15.09
C PRO A 244 0.34 -5.24 15.25
N SER A 245 0.58 -4.60 16.40
CA SER A 245 1.81 -3.85 16.70
C SER A 245 3.09 -4.67 16.54
N TYR A 246 4.07 -4.13 15.80
CA TYR A 246 5.41 -4.71 15.76
C TYR A 246 6.11 -4.52 17.10
N ALA A 247 6.59 -5.62 17.69
CA ALA A 247 7.16 -5.59 19.02
C ALA A 247 8.56 -4.97 19.10
N GLY A 248 9.22 -4.64 17.99
CA GLY A 248 10.62 -4.19 17.98
C GLY A 248 11.62 -5.36 17.92
N TRP A 249 12.90 -5.07 18.19
CA TRP A 249 13.93 -6.10 18.25
C TRP A 249 13.90 -6.84 19.59
N LYS A 250 13.75 -8.16 19.56
CA LYS A 250 13.82 -8.98 20.78
C LYS A 250 15.26 -9.11 21.25
N LYS A 251 15.53 -8.60 22.44
CA LYS A 251 16.84 -8.65 23.10
C LYS A 251 17.11 -10.03 23.73
N PRO A 252 18.38 -10.35 24.06
CA PRO A 252 18.73 -11.60 24.74
C PRO A 252 18.01 -11.83 26.08
N ASP A 253 17.67 -10.76 26.80
CA ASP A 253 16.92 -10.80 28.07
C ASP A 253 15.40 -11.00 27.89
N GLY A 254 14.93 -11.14 26.65
CA GLY A 254 13.51 -11.29 26.32
C GLY A 254 12.71 -9.98 26.25
N THR A 255 13.30 -8.85 26.65
CA THR A 255 12.70 -7.53 26.43
C THR A 255 12.78 -7.12 24.96
N HIS A 256 12.07 -6.05 24.60
CA HIS A 256 12.09 -5.54 23.23
C HIS A 256 12.68 -4.14 23.18
N GLY A 257 13.52 -3.90 22.17
CA GLY A 257 14.18 -2.62 21.94
C GLY A 257 13.84 -2.02 20.58
N GLN A 258 14.54 -0.95 20.26
CA GLN A 258 14.42 -0.28 18.97
C GLN A 258 14.99 -1.13 17.83
N ALA A 259 14.47 -0.89 16.63
CA ALA A 259 14.93 -1.52 15.39
C ALA A 259 14.98 -0.47 14.26
N TYR A 260 15.75 -0.76 13.22
CA TYR A 260 15.71 0.01 11.99
C TYR A 260 14.50 -0.41 11.17
N LEU A 261 13.58 0.53 10.97
CA LEU A 261 12.34 0.27 10.25
C LEU A 261 12.52 0.68 8.78
N ALA A 262 12.57 -0.32 7.88
CA ALA A 262 12.66 -0.06 6.45
C ALA A 262 11.46 0.76 5.93
N GLY A 263 10.25 0.45 6.41
CA GLY A 263 9.02 1.16 6.04
C GLY A 263 9.06 2.65 6.39
N LEU A 264 9.58 3.01 7.57
CA LEU A 264 9.82 4.40 7.97
C LEU A 264 10.76 5.11 7.00
N SER A 265 11.90 4.51 6.66
CA SER A 265 12.86 5.11 5.73
C SER A 265 12.25 5.32 4.34
N ILE A 266 11.56 4.31 3.80
CA ILE A 266 10.93 4.36 2.47
C ILE A 266 9.86 5.45 2.43
N THR A 267 8.95 5.44 3.40
CA THR A 267 7.86 6.42 3.48
C THR A 267 8.40 7.82 3.67
N TYR A 268 9.42 8.00 4.51
CA TYR A 268 9.98 9.32 4.77
C TYR A 268 10.78 9.89 3.58
N ILE A 269 11.50 9.07 2.82
CA ILE A 269 12.17 9.53 1.60
C ILE A 269 11.14 10.04 0.59
N ALA A 270 10.04 9.30 0.38
CA ALA A 270 8.95 9.77 -0.48
C ALA A 270 8.34 11.07 0.05
N ALA A 271 8.12 11.16 1.37
CA ALA A 271 7.60 12.37 2.00
C ALA A 271 8.53 13.58 1.82
N LEU A 272 9.86 13.38 1.90
CA LEU A 272 10.85 14.42 1.65
C LEU A 272 10.85 14.86 0.19
N ASP A 273 10.71 13.94 -0.77
CA ASP A 273 10.57 14.29 -2.19
C ASP A 273 9.40 15.25 -2.41
N CYS A 274 8.22 14.94 -1.84
CA CYS A 274 7.06 15.82 -1.94
C CYS A 274 7.29 17.16 -1.22
N LEU A 275 7.87 17.14 -0.02
CA LEU A 275 8.12 18.35 0.77
C LEU A 275 9.11 19.30 0.09
N ILE A 276 10.15 18.77 -0.57
CA ILE A 276 11.10 19.56 -1.36
C ILE A 276 10.36 20.35 -2.44
N GLU A 277 9.43 19.72 -3.15
CA GLU A 277 8.65 20.38 -4.21
C GLU A 277 7.68 21.43 -3.63
N LEU A 278 7.04 21.15 -2.49
CA LEU A 278 6.20 22.13 -1.80
C LEU A 278 6.97 23.36 -1.33
N GLU A 279 8.16 23.18 -0.75
CA GLU A 279 9.03 24.28 -0.35
C GLU A 279 9.46 25.13 -1.55
N LYS A 280 9.75 24.49 -2.70
CA LYS A 280 10.05 25.20 -3.96
C LYS A 280 8.85 25.99 -4.47
N LEU A 281 7.65 25.38 -4.48
CA LEU A 281 6.41 26.06 -4.87
C LEU A 281 6.11 27.27 -3.97
N ALA A 282 6.45 27.19 -2.68
CA ALA A 282 6.34 28.28 -1.73
C ALA A 282 7.50 29.31 -1.81
N GLY A 283 8.48 29.12 -2.71
CA GLY A 283 9.65 30.01 -2.83
C GLY A 283 10.68 29.89 -1.69
N ARG A 284 10.59 28.88 -0.84
CA ARG A 284 11.41 28.66 0.36
C ARG A 284 12.64 27.80 0.05
N THR A 285 13.50 28.32 -0.82
CA THR A 285 14.68 27.58 -1.35
C THR A 285 15.63 27.05 -0.27
N GLY A 286 15.80 27.75 0.85
CA GLY A 286 16.60 27.29 1.99
C GLY A 286 16.03 26.04 2.66
N ALA A 287 14.72 25.99 2.86
CA ALA A 287 14.04 24.83 3.45
C ALA A 287 14.03 23.64 2.47
N ALA A 288 13.81 23.89 1.18
CA ALA A 288 13.95 22.86 0.14
C ALA A 288 15.36 22.23 0.13
N LYS A 289 16.41 23.05 0.27
CA LYS A 289 17.79 22.58 0.36
C LYS A 289 18.05 21.74 1.62
N LEU A 290 17.49 22.13 2.76
CA LEU A 290 17.59 21.34 3.99
C LEU A 290 16.91 19.98 3.83
N CYS A 291 15.72 19.94 3.23
CA CYS A 291 15.02 18.67 2.96
C CYS A 291 15.82 17.79 1.99
N ALA A 292 16.40 18.37 0.94
CA ALA A 292 17.26 17.65 0.00
C ALA A 292 18.55 17.11 0.62
N GLN A 293 19.06 17.72 1.69
CA GLN A 293 20.21 17.18 2.44
C GLN A 293 19.82 16.02 3.37
N ARG A 294 18.57 15.99 3.84
CA ARG A 294 18.03 14.91 4.68
C ARG A 294 17.68 13.65 3.88
N ARG A 295 17.30 13.83 2.61
CA ARG A 295 16.95 12.76 1.69
C ARG A 295 18.19 11.95 1.29
#